data_AF-A0A3N7F8Y5-F1
#
_entry.id   AF-A0A3N7F8Y5-F1
#
_cell.length_a   1.000
_cell.length_b   1.000
_cell.length_c   1.000
_cell.angle_alpha   90.00
_cell.angle_beta   90.00
_cell.angle_gamma   90.00
#
_symmetry.space_group_name_H-M   'P 1'
#
loop_
_entity.id
_entity.type
_entity.pdbx_description
1 polymer ?
#
loop_
_entity_poly.entity_id
_entity_poly.type
_entity_poly.pdbx_seq_one_letter_code
_entity_poly.pdbx_strand_id
1 'polypeptide(L)'
;MIRVNQLRVLVQLRNLEIPFNQVMEPASTFFKEEKDPYYIKGFKKGAEKERIKASSEFAERLILATDYTNEVIAVLAGVTIAFVKTKRRTVVKKSRLKK
;
A
#
# COMPACT_ATOMS: atom_id res chain seq x y z
N MET A 1 38.28 -32.33 38.49
CA MET A 1 38.26 -33.27 37.35
C MET A 1 37.11 -32.87 36.43
N ILE A 2 37.38 -31.97 35.48
CA ILE A 2 36.36 -31.46 34.56
C ILE A 2 35.96 -32.62 33.66
N ARG A 3 34.68 -33.01 33.74
CA ARG A 3 34.15 -34.24 33.18
C ARG A 3 34.24 -34.19 31.66
N VAL A 4 34.95 -35.13 31.05
CA VAL A 4 35.13 -35.29 29.59
C VAL A 4 33.80 -35.25 28.82
N ASN A 5 32.71 -35.62 29.48
CA ASN A 5 31.35 -35.52 28.95
C ASN A 5 30.89 -34.08 28.65
N GLN A 6 31.32 -33.08 29.43
CA GLN A 6 30.99 -31.67 29.18
C GLN A 6 31.67 -31.15 27.92
N LEU A 7 32.94 -31.51 27.72
CA LEU A 7 33.68 -31.20 26.48
C LEU A 7 33.02 -31.85 25.27
N ARG A 8 32.54 -33.09 25.41
CA ARG A 8 31.83 -33.79 24.32
C ARG A 8 30.53 -33.10 23.92
N VAL A 9 29.74 -32.66 24.91
CA VAL A 9 28.48 -31.92 24.66
C VAL A 9 28.76 -30.56 24.02
N LEU A 10 29.78 -29.83 24.47
CA LEU A 10 30.16 -28.55 23.86
C LEU A 10 30.62 -28.70 22.41
N VAL A 11 31.38 -29.75 22.09
CA VAL A 11 31.79 -30.05 20.71
C VAL A 11 30.59 -30.41 19.83
N GLN A 12 29.62 -31.16 20.37
CA GLN A 12 28.38 -31.48 19.66
C GLN A 12 27.53 -30.24 19.40
N LEU A 13 27.39 -29.35 20.38
CA LEU A 13 26.65 -28.09 20.22
C LEU A 13 27.31 -27.17 19.18
N ARG A 14 28.65 -27.04 19.21
CA ARG A 14 29.42 -26.28 18.22
C ARG A 14 29.25 -26.83 16.80
N ASN A 15 29.19 -28.16 16.66
CA ASN A 15 28.94 -28.80 15.37
C ASN A 15 27.49 -28.63 14.89
N LEU A 16 26.54 -28.39 15.80
CA LEU A 16 25.13 -28.11 15.48
C LEU A 16 24.88 -26.64 15.10
N GLU A 17 25.70 -25.73 15.61
CA GLU A 17 25.58 -24.29 15.36
C GLU A 17 25.83 -23.93 13.88
N ILE A 18 26.77 -24.64 13.23
CA ILE A 18 27.10 -24.47 11.80
C ILE A 18 25.90 -24.77 10.89
N PRO A 19 25.25 -25.96 10.95
CA PRO A 19 24.07 -26.25 10.14
C PRO A 19 22.86 -25.42 10.57
N PHE A 20 22.75 -25.04 11.85
CA PHE A 20 21.69 -24.15 12.31
C PHE A 20 21.79 -22.78 11.63
N ASN A 21 22.97 -22.14 11.62
CA ASN A 21 23.17 -20.87 10.94
C ASN A 21 22.94 -20.96 9.42
N GLN A 22 23.37 -22.05 8.79
CA GLN A 22 23.13 -22.30 7.36
C GLN A 22 21.65 -22.46 6.99
N VAL A 23 20.81 -22.95 7.91
CA VAL A 23 19.35 -23.08 7.71
C VAL A 23 18.62 -21.81 8.13
N MET A 24 19.12 -21.10 9.14
CA MET A 24 18.52 -19.86 9.66
C MET A 24 18.68 -18.70 8.67
N GLU A 25 19.81 -18.61 7.96
CA GLU A 25 20.02 -17.60 6.90
C GLU A 25 18.92 -17.62 5.82
N PRO A 26 18.64 -18.75 5.12
CA PRO A 26 17.58 -18.79 4.13
C PRO A 26 16.20 -18.59 4.77
N ALA A 27 15.92 -19.17 5.95
CA ALA A 27 14.65 -18.96 6.64
C ALA A 27 14.38 -17.47 6.92
N SER A 28 15.38 -16.72 7.36
CA SER A 28 15.28 -15.27 7.58
C SER A 28 14.93 -14.49 6.30
N THR A 29 15.38 -14.97 5.13
CA THR A 29 15.04 -14.34 3.84
C THR A 29 13.63 -14.68 3.36
N PHE A 30 13.05 -15.80 3.79
CA PHE A 30 11.65 -16.15 3.49
C PHE A 30 10.64 -15.35 4.32
N PHE A 31 10.99 -14.94 5.54
CA PHE A 31 10.18 -14.07 6.40
C PHE A 31 10.36 -12.57 6.10
N LYS A 32 10.81 -12.19 4.89
CA LYS A 32 10.80 -10.79 4.44
C LYS A 32 9.36 -10.37 4.15
N GLU A 33 8.93 -9.26 4.77
CA GLU A 33 7.58 -8.67 4.73
C GLU A 33 6.98 -8.54 3.32
N GLU A 34 7.83 -8.46 2.28
CA GLU A 34 7.46 -8.28 0.87
C GLU A 34 6.67 -9.46 0.26
N LYS A 35 6.72 -10.66 0.85
CA LYS A 35 5.93 -11.82 0.39
C LYS A 35 4.67 -12.07 1.21
N ASP A 36 4.37 -11.25 2.21
CA ASP A 36 3.13 -11.38 2.98
C ASP A 36 1.92 -11.09 2.07
N PRO A 37 1.01 -12.06 1.86
CA PRO A 37 -0.22 -11.84 1.12
C PRO A 37 -1.06 -10.67 1.64
N TYR A 38 -0.98 -10.36 2.94
CA TYR A 38 -1.69 -9.23 3.54
C TYR A 38 -1.05 -7.88 3.18
N TYR A 39 0.29 -7.79 3.14
CA TYR A 39 0.98 -6.58 2.67
C TYR A 39 0.67 -6.29 1.20
N ILE A 40 0.73 -7.31 0.34
CA ILE A 40 0.42 -7.18 -1.10
C ILE A 40 -1.06 -6.74 -1.30
N LYS A 41 -1.99 -7.30 -0.53
CA LYS A 41 -3.41 -6.89 -0.56
C LYS A 41 -3.59 -5.45 -0.07
N GLY A 42 -2.88 -5.06 0.99
CA GLY A 42 -2.89 -3.70 1.53
C GLY A 42 -2.38 -2.68 0.52
N PHE A 43 -1.23 -2.96 -0.11
CA PHE A 43 -0.62 -2.10 -1.11
C PHE A 43 -1.52 -1.89 -2.34
N LYS A 44 -2.09 -2.97 -2.90
CA LYS A 44 -3.02 -2.87 -4.04
C LYS A 44 -4.27 -2.05 -3.69
N LYS A 45 -4.81 -2.23 -2.47
CA LYS A 45 -5.98 -1.49 -2.00
C LYS A 45 -5.66 -0.01 -1.74
N GLY A 46 -4.44 0.30 -1.28
CA GLY A 46 -3.95 1.67 -1.11
C GLY A 46 -3.84 2.41 -2.44
N ALA A 47 -3.14 1.79 -3.41
CA ALA A 47 -2.94 2.35 -4.74
C ALA A 47 -4.26 2.65 -5.46
N GLU A 48 -5.25 1.75 -5.36
CA GLU A 48 -6.56 1.97 -5.97
C GLU A 48 -7.32 3.13 -5.33
N LYS A 49 -7.26 3.25 -4.00
CA LYS A 49 -7.86 4.40 -3.29
C LYS A 49 -7.20 5.72 -3.65
N GLU A 50 -5.89 5.75 -3.82
CA GLU A 50 -5.17 6.96 -4.22
C GLU A 50 -5.54 7.39 -5.65
N ARG A 51 -5.66 6.43 -6.58
CA ARG A 51 -6.13 6.72 -7.94
C ARG A 51 -7.53 7.32 -7.96
N ILE A 52 -8.46 6.78 -7.17
CA ILE A 52 -9.83 7.30 -7.05
C ILE A 52 -9.83 8.71 -6.41
N LYS A 53 -8.97 8.94 -5.41
CA LYS A 53 -8.84 10.27 -4.79
C LYS A 53 -8.26 11.29 -5.77
N ALA A 54 -7.17 10.96 -6.44
CA ALA A 54 -6.51 11.83 -7.42
C ALA A 54 -7.44 12.19 -8.59
N SER A 55 -8.19 11.22 -9.12
CA SER A 55 -9.18 11.50 -10.17
C SER A 55 -10.33 12.39 -9.66
N SER A 56 -10.73 12.21 -8.40
CA SER A 56 -11.75 13.08 -7.79
C SER A 56 -11.28 14.52 -7.57
N GLU A 57 -10.04 14.71 -7.11
CA GLU A 57 -9.44 16.03 -6.90
C GLU A 57 -9.18 16.73 -8.24
N PHE A 58 -8.76 15.98 -9.25
CA PHE A 58 -8.59 16.48 -10.60
C PHE A 58 -9.91 16.96 -11.20
N ALA A 59 -10.99 16.18 -11.05
CA ALA A 59 -12.33 16.59 -11.47
C ALA A 59 -12.81 17.86 -10.73
N GLU A 60 -12.53 17.98 -9.43
CA GLU A 60 -12.87 19.19 -8.66
C GLU A 60 -12.11 20.43 -9.15
N ARG A 61 -10.81 20.29 -9.44
CA ARG A 61 -10.00 21.37 -10.01
C ARG A 61 -10.49 21.79 -11.39
N LEU A 62 -10.85 20.84 -12.25
CA LEU A 62 -11.41 21.12 -13.57
C LEU A 62 -12.73 21.89 -13.48
N ILE A 63 -13.63 21.49 -12.57
CA ILE A 63 -14.91 22.18 -12.34
C ILE A 63 -14.71 23.61 -11.87
N LEU A 64 -13.66 23.88 -11.08
CA LEU A 64 -13.38 25.23 -10.55
C LEU A 64 -12.65 26.13 -11.53
N ALA A 65 -11.76 25.57 -12.36
CA ALA A 65 -10.90 26.35 -13.26
C ALA A 65 -11.52 26.59 -14.64
N THR A 66 -12.55 25.84 -15.05
CA THR A 66 -13.04 25.84 -16.43
C THR A 66 -14.57 25.73 -16.53
N ASP A 67 -15.16 26.34 -17.56
CA ASP A 67 -16.59 26.25 -17.89
C ASP A 67 -16.95 25.04 -18.76
N TYR A 68 -16.10 23.99 -18.76
CA TYR A 68 -16.32 22.82 -19.61
C TYR A 68 -17.62 22.06 -19.27
N THR A 69 -18.16 21.38 -20.28
CA THR A 69 -19.32 20.51 -20.13
C THR A 69 -18.94 19.28 -19.28
N ASN A 70 -19.92 18.74 -18.57
CA ASN A 70 -19.70 17.61 -17.65
C ASN A 70 -19.14 16.36 -18.36
N GLU A 71 -19.41 16.23 -19.66
CA GLU A 71 -18.95 15.15 -20.53
C GLU A 71 -17.44 15.26 -20.78
N VAL A 72 -16.94 16.45 -21.10
CA VAL A 72 -15.50 16.68 -21.32
C VAL A 72 -14.72 16.44 -20.04
N ILE A 73 -15.24 16.89 -18.90
CA ILE A 73 -14.61 16.66 -17.58
C ILE A 73 -14.60 15.17 -17.22
N ALA A 74 -15.67 14.43 -17.55
CA ALA A 74 -15.75 13.00 -17.34
C ALA A 74 -14.67 12.24 -18.14
N VAL A 75 -14.49 12.60 -19.41
CA VAL A 75 -13.44 12.02 -20.27
C VAL A 75 -12.04 12.37 -19.75
N LEU A 76 -11.78 13.64 -19.43
CA LEU A 76 -10.46 14.10 -18.98
C LEU A 76 -10.05 13.52 -17.62
N ALA A 77 -11.00 13.36 -16.70
CA ALA A 77 -10.74 12.80 -15.38
C ALA A 77 -10.80 11.26 -15.34
N GLY A 78 -11.27 10.62 -16.42
CA GLY A 78 -11.50 9.17 -16.46
C GLY A 78 -12.59 8.69 -15.51
N VAL A 79 -13.61 9.52 -15.25
CA VAL A 79 -14.69 9.23 -14.28
C VAL A 79 -16.06 9.34 -14.93
N THR A 80 -17.05 8.61 -14.42
CA THR A 80 -18.43 8.63 -14.94
C THR A 80 -19.07 10.03 -14.88
N ILE A 81 -19.88 10.38 -15.88
CA ILE A 81 -20.62 11.65 -15.95
C ILE A 81 -21.48 11.89 -14.70
N ALA A 82 -22.07 10.82 -14.14
CA ALA A 82 -22.86 10.89 -12.91
C ALA A 82 -22.04 11.41 -11.71
N PHE A 83 -20.77 11.02 -11.61
CA PHE A 83 -19.86 11.45 -10.54
C PHE A 83 -19.48 12.93 -10.68
N VAL A 84 -19.25 13.40 -11.91
CA VAL A 84 -18.99 14.82 -12.17
C VAL A 84 -20.20 15.67 -11.77
N LYS A 85 -21.42 15.20 -12.07
CA LYS A 85 -22.67 15.89 -11.70
C LYS A 85 -22.87 15.97 -10.18
N THR A 86 -22.57 14.91 -9.43
CA THR A 86 -22.64 14.94 -7.96
C THR A 86 -21.58 15.87 -7.38
N LYS A 87 -20.34 15.83 -7.91
CA LYS A 87 -19.25 16.73 -7.48
C LYS A 87 -19.57 18.19 -7.76
N ARG A 88 -20.11 18.54 -8.93
CA ARG A 88 -20.53 19.92 -9.25
C ARG A 88 -21.57 20.44 -8.25
N ARG A 89 -22.54 19.60 -7.84
CA ARG A 89 -23.52 19.97 -6.79
C ARG A 89 -22.86 20.22 -5.43
N THR A 90 -21.88 19.40 -5.07
CA THR A 90 -21.14 19.53 -3.80
C THR A 90 -20.24 20.77 -3.80
N VAL A 91 -19.53 21.04 -4.90
CA VAL A 91 -18.69 22.23 -5.07
C VAL A 91 -19.52 23.52 -5.01
N VAL A 92 -20.67 23.56 -5.68
CA VAL A 92 -21.60 24.72 -5.60
C VAL A 92 -22.16 24.91 -4.19
N LYS A 93 -22.46 23.84 -3.44
CA LYS A 93 -22.83 23.96 -2.02
C LYS A 93 -21.69 24.52 -1.18
N LYS A 94 -20.46 24.04 -1.41
CA LYS A 94 -19.26 24.44 -0.66
C LYS A 94 -18.85 25.89 -0.95
N SER A 95 -19.05 26.40 -2.17
CA SER A 95 -18.81 27.82 -2.49
C SER A 95 -19.87 28.74 -1.88
N ARG A 96 -21.12 28.29 -1.75
CA ARG A 96 -22.20 29.03 -1.07
C ARG A 96 -22.05 29.11 0.45
N LEU A 97 -21.41 28.12 1.08
CA LEU A 97 -21.14 28.08 2.53
C LEU A 97 -19.94 28.93 2.96
N LYS A 98 -19.14 29.46 2.02
CA LYS A 98 -17.98 30.31 2.29
C LYS A 98 -18.28 31.82 2.11
N LYS A 99 -19.53 32.18 1.85
CA LYS A 99 -20.04 33.55 1.78
C LYS A 99 -20.84 33.84 3.04
#